data_AF-A0A0H2R3U8-F1
#
_entry.id   AF-A0A0H2R3U8-F1
#
_cell.length_a   1.000
_cell.length_b   1.000
_cell.length_c   1.000
_cell.angle_alpha   90.00
_cell.angle_beta   90.00
_cell.angle_gamma   90.00
#
_symmetry.space_group_name_H-M   'P 1'
#
loop_
_entity.id
_entity.type
_entity.pdbx_description
1 polymer ?
#
loop_
_entity_poly.entity_id
_entity_poly.type
_entity_poly.pdbx_seq_one_letter_code
_entity_poly.pdbx_strand_id
1 'polypeptide(L)'
;MYDLTPYPITPIGNFLGFILALLPLFSQIRKLSIAIWGYALWVAVGDITTFVNTIIWHDNEVVVVPVWCDIVTKLQLGASIGIRSCALVLCIRLFRITRLRPSSLETTKRERNTALAFELILIIALPVLVMALDIIIQPVRFEILQEEGCAYVEYSYVGYIIYYAPGFILSLISALLAPWTLRTFFRHRKEMGEYLSSNQDITTNKYKRLMAIALLDTIFNLPVLIIILVASIASGKNSPLNSPYLSTILQTSASSWSTSGWTVFDVKWDEWLYVLHAVIFFSVFGTTPEVRHYYRLALWFVPERFGYKQHRASVEETVSDLVFEPSATQRVGRLSSEVRRRGTLSSLETTLSVSSTPPSAGKSSISDGPAN
;
A
#
# COMPACT_ATOMS: atom_id res chain seq x y z
N MET A 1 -14.37 34.20 -13.07
CA MET A 1 -14.34 33.06 -12.14
C MET A 1 -15.44 32.11 -12.55
N TYR A 2 -15.07 30.94 -13.07
CA TYR A 2 -16.01 29.88 -13.35
C TYR A 2 -16.38 29.20 -12.02
N ASP A 3 -17.68 29.12 -11.71
CA ASP A 3 -18.18 28.48 -10.48
C ASP A 3 -17.76 27.00 -10.33
N LEU A 4 -17.27 26.39 -11.41
CA LEU A 4 -16.90 24.98 -11.49
C LEU A 4 -15.45 24.70 -11.07
N THR A 5 -14.60 25.72 -10.91
CA THR A 5 -13.18 25.57 -10.55
C THR A 5 -12.92 26.28 -9.23
N PRO A 6 -12.88 25.55 -8.10
CA PRO A 6 -12.60 26.15 -6.80
C PRO A 6 -11.10 26.47 -6.69
N TYR A 7 -10.65 27.53 -7.37
CA TYR A 7 -9.32 28.09 -7.18
C TYR A 7 -9.31 28.98 -5.92
N PRO A 8 -8.32 28.87 -5.02
CA PRO A 8 -7.06 28.11 -5.09
C PRO A 8 -7.12 26.71 -4.42
N ILE A 9 -8.31 26.18 -4.14
CA ILE A 9 -8.46 24.93 -3.38
C ILE A 9 -7.84 23.74 -4.10
N THR A 10 -7.93 23.67 -5.42
CA THR A 10 -7.38 22.52 -6.16
C THR A 10 -5.85 22.42 -6.11
N PRO A 11 -5.06 23.46 -6.45
CA PRO A 11 -3.60 23.33 -6.36
C PRO A 11 -3.15 23.08 -4.91
N ILE A 12 -3.82 23.68 -3.91
CA ILE A 12 -3.54 23.38 -2.51
C ILE A 12 -3.84 21.91 -2.18
N GLY A 13 -4.97 21.39 -2.64
CA GLY A 13 -5.37 19.99 -2.45
C GLY A 13 -4.37 19.00 -3.05
N ASN A 14 -3.95 19.22 -4.30
CA ASN A 14 -2.95 18.38 -4.98
C ASN A 14 -1.58 18.46 -4.31
N PHE A 15 -1.13 19.65 -3.90
CA PHE A 15 0.13 19.79 -3.18
C PHE A 15 0.09 19.09 -1.81
N LEU A 16 -1.02 19.19 -1.10
CA LEU A 16 -1.23 18.44 0.15
C LEU A 16 -1.29 16.93 -0.12
N GLY A 17 -1.95 16.49 -1.18
CA GLY A 17 -1.98 15.09 -1.63
C GLY A 17 -0.57 14.53 -1.82
N PHE A 18 0.27 15.25 -2.56
CA PHE A 18 1.68 14.91 -2.77
C PHE A 18 2.44 14.71 -1.46
N ILE A 19 2.29 15.64 -0.51
CA ILE A 19 2.92 15.52 0.81
C ILE A 19 2.36 14.30 1.56
N LEU A 20 1.03 14.14 1.60
CA LEU A 20 0.36 13.06 2.32
C LEU A 20 0.72 11.67 1.76
N ALA A 21 0.96 11.55 0.45
CA ALA A 21 1.39 10.30 -0.19
C ALA A 21 2.82 9.91 0.23
N LEU A 22 3.76 10.87 0.27
CA LEU A 22 5.17 10.60 0.56
C LEU A 22 5.48 10.46 2.06
N LEU A 23 4.74 11.15 2.91
CA LEU A 23 5.05 11.29 4.32
C LEU A 23 5.05 9.94 5.10
N PRO A 24 4.12 8.99 4.85
CA PRO A 24 4.19 7.64 5.41
C PRO A 24 5.40 6.81 4.93
N LEU A 25 5.93 7.08 3.71
CA LEU A 25 7.08 6.36 3.16
C LEU A 25 8.37 6.68 3.92
N PHE A 26 8.60 7.96 4.21
CA PHE A 26 9.79 8.41 4.92
C PHE A 26 9.87 7.82 6.34
N SER A 27 8.73 7.72 7.03
CA SER A 27 8.69 7.18 8.39
C SER A 27 8.86 5.66 8.46
N GLN A 28 8.43 4.91 7.44
CA GLN A 28 8.37 3.44 7.48
C GLN A 28 9.28 2.74 6.46
N ILE A 29 10.38 3.37 6.04
CA ILE A 29 11.19 2.97 4.88
C ILE A 29 11.57 1.47 4.84
N ARG A 30 11.85 0.86 6.00
CA ARG A 30 12.29 -0.55 6.12
C ARG A 30 11.14 -1.57 6.22
N LYS A 31 9.89 -1.15 6.40
CA LYS A 31 8.75 -2.04 6.72
C LYS A 31 7.73 -2.20 5.58
N LEU A 32 7.87 -1.43 4.51
CA LEU A 32 6.92 -1.36 3.40
C LEU A 32 7.30 -2.32 2.26
N SER A 33 6.28 -2.91 1.63
CA SER A 33 6.47 -3.73 0.42
C SER A 33 6.60 -2.84 -0.82
N ILE A 34 7.18 -3.38 -1.89
CA ILE A 34 7.35 -2.69 -3.18
C ILE A 34 6.01 -2.14 -3.71
N ALA A 35 4.93 -2.90 -3.56
CA ALA A 35 3.59 -2.44 -3.96
C ALA A 35 3.10 -1.19 -3.21
N ILE A 36 3.48 -1.01 -1.93
CA ILE A 36 3.10 0.17 -1.16
C ILE A 36 3.92 1.38 -1.61
N TRP A 37 5.21 1.15 -1.86
CA TRP A 37 6.11 2.15 -2.45
C TRP A 37 5.63 2.62 -3.82
N GLY A 38 5.35 1.66 -4.71
CA GLY A 38 4.83 1.95 -6.04
C GLY A 38 3.52 2.72 -5.99
N TYR A 39 2.56 2.30 -5.15
CA TYR A 39 1.28 2.98 -5.00
C TYR A 39 1.47 4.45 -4.61
N ALA A 40 2.25 4.71 -3.56
CA ALA A 40 2.49 6.06 -3.07
C ALA A 40 3.28 6.93 -4.07
N LEU A 41 4.26 6.36 -4.77
CA LEU A 41 5.02 7.08 -5.80
C LEU A 41 4.15 7.44 -7.00
N TRP A 42 3.31 6.52 -7.48
CA TRP A 42 2.39 6.82 -8.58
C TRP A 42 1.34 7.86 -8.21
N VAL A 43 0.78 7.79 -6.99
CA VAL A 43 -0.13 8.83 -6.47
C VAL A 43 0.58 10.18 -6.38
N ALA A 44 1.79 10.21 -5.81
CA ALA A 44 2.57 11.45 -5.71
C ALA A 44 2.91 12.04 -7.09
N VAL A 45 3.22 11.19 -8.08
CA VAL A 45 3.41 11.64 -9.47
C VAL A 45 2.12 12.25 -10.03
N GLY A 46 0.97 11.63 -9.81
CA GLY A 46 -0.33 12.19 -10.22
C GLY A 46 -0.58 13.56 -9.60
N ASP A 47 -0.50 13.66 -8.26
CA ASP A 47 -0.71 14.90 -7.51
C ASP A 47 0.22 16.04 -7.95
N ILE A 48 1.52 15.79 -8.12
CA ILE A 48 2.46 16.85 -8.52
C ILE A 48 2.22 17.31 -9.96
N THR A 49 1.83 16.40 -10.85
CA THR A 49 1.53 16.77 -12.24
C THR A 49 0.28 17.62 -12.33
N THR A 50 -0.79 17.26 -11.62
CA THR A 50 -2.04 18.04 -11.55
C THR A 50 -1.82 19.38 -10.84
N PHE A 51 -1.00 19.42 -9.79
CA PHE A 51 -0.61 20.68 -9.13
C PHE A 51 0.04 21.67 -10.09
N VAL A 52 1.04 21.24 -10.86
CA VAL A 52 1.73 22.13 -11.80
C VAL A 52 0.80 22.53 -12.95
N ASN A 53 -0.02 21.60 -13.46
CA ASN A 53 -0.97 21.88 -14.54
C ASN A 53 -1.99 22.97 -14.14
N THR A 54 -2.63 22.82 -12.97
CA THR A 54 -3.63 23.78 -12.46
C THR A 54 -3.05 25.16 -12.15
N ILE A 55 -1.74 25.27 -11.92
CA ILE A 55 -1.06 26.57 -11.74
C ILE A 55 -0.74 27.24 -13.08
N ILE A 56 -0.19 26.48 -14.03
CA ILE A 56 0.26 27.04 -15.32
C ILE A 56 -0.95 27.45 -16.18
N TRP A 57 -2.00 26.64 -16.21
CA TRP A 57 -3.18 26.82 -17.06
C TRP A 57 -4.39 27.45 -16.34
N HIS A 58 -4.13 28.19 -15.26
CA HIS A 58 -5.16 28.99 -14.60
C HIS A 58 -5.58 30.17 -15.50
N ASP A 59 -6.87 30.29 -15.76
CA ASP A 59 -7.52 31.26 -16.66
C ASP A 59 -6.90 31.32 -18.07
N ASN A 60 -6.23 30.25 -18.53
CA ASN A 60 -5.63 30.20 -19.86
C ASN A 60 -5.57 28.80 -20.47
N GLU A 61 -5.61 28.74 -21.81
CA GLU A 61 -5.51 27.55 -22.64
C GLU A 61 -4.32 27.61 -23.64
N VAL A 62 -3.44 28.59 -23.46
CA VAL A 62 -2.30 28.84 -24.37
C VAL A 62 -1.27 27.73 -24.24
N VAL A 63 -0.60 27.37 -25.34
CA VAL A 63 0.54 26.44 -25.30
C VAL A 63 1.75 27.13 -24.67
N VAL A 64 1.86 27.07 -23.33
CA VAL A 64 2.98 27.69 -22.60
C VAL A 64 4.21 26.79 -22.61
N VAL A 65 4.07 25.52 -22.20
CA VAL A 65 5.19 24.57 -22.04
C VAL A 65 4.86 23.24 -22.73
N PRO A 66 5.10 23.10 -24.06
CA PRO A 66 4.70 21.90 -24.80
C PRO A 66 5.44 20.64 -24.36
N VAL A 67 6.74 20.76 -24.01
CA VAL A 67 7.55 19.63 -23.52
C VAL A 67 7.01 19.09 -22.19
N TRP A 68 6.42 19.95 -21.36
CA TRP A 68 5.78 19.52 -20.12
C TRP A 68 4.54 18.68 -20.41
N CYS A 69 3.67 19.13 -21.31
CA CYS A 69 2.48 18.36 -21.69
C CYS A 69 2.81 17.00 -22.32
N ASP A 70 3.88 16.89 -23.13
CA ASP A 70 4.31 15.60 -23.67
C ASP A 70 4.68 14.60 -22.58
N ILE A 71 5.33 15.07 -21.51
CA ILE A 71 5.75 14.22 -20.40
C ILE A 71 4.55 13.90 -19.49
N VAL A 72 3.79 14.93 -19.12
CA VAL A 72 2.70 14.81 -18.14
C VAL A 72 1.57 13.93 -18.63
N THR A 73 1.14 14.08 -19.88
CA THR A 73 0.05 13.25 -20.42
C THR A 73 0.41 11.75 -20.35
N LYS A 74 1.66 11.40 -20.67
CA LYS A 74 2.14 10.01 -20.53
C LYS A 74 2.28 9.59 -19.07
N LEU A 75 2.76 10.47 -18.18
CA LEU A 75 2.84 10.17 -16.75
C LEU A 75 1.47 9.97 -16.12
N GLN A 76 0.46 10.75 -16.47
CA GLN A 76 -0.93 10.59 -16.01
C GLN A 76 -1.50 9.24 -16.46
N LEU A 77 -1.30 8.86 -17.73
CA LEU A 77 -1.66 7.54 -18.26
C LEU A 77 -0.97 6.42 -17.47
N GLY A 78 0.34 6.53 -17.27
CA GLY A 78 1.13 5.57 -16.50
C GLY A 78 0.68 5.48 -15.04
N ALA A 79 0.40 6.61 -14.39
CA ALA A 79 -0.04 6.67 -13.00
C ALA A 79 -1.41 5.99 -12.82
N SER A 80 -2.36 6.23 -13.72
CA SER A 80 -3.69 5.62 -13.64
C SER A 80 -3.62 4.08 -13.69
N ILE A 81 -2.73 3.53 -14.52
CA ILE A 81 -2.51 2.08 -14.62
C ILE A 81 -1.67 1.58 -13.45
N GLY A 82 -0.62 2.29 -13.08
CA GLY A 82 0.31 1.95 -12.02
C GLY A 82 -0.36 1.83 -10.65
N ILE A 83 -1.28 2.75 -10.32
CA ILE A 83 -2.08 2.72 -9.08
C ILE A 83 -2.91 1.43 -9.02
N ARG A 84 -3.64 1.11 -10.10
CA ARG A 84 -4.47 -0.11 -10.20
C ARG A 84 -3.63 -1.38 -10.16
N SER A 85 -2.48 -1.39 -10.81
CA SER A 85 -1.51 -2.50 -10.74
C SER A 85 -1.00 -2.72 -9.33
N CYS A 86 -0.67 -1.64 -8.60
CA CYS A 86 -0.26 -1.72 -7.21
C CYS A 86 -1.37 -2.29 -6.31
N ALA A 87 -2.61 -1.84 -6.49
CA ALA A 87 -3.76 -2.37 -5.75
C ALA A 87 -3.97 -3.87 -5.99
N LEU A 88 -3.87 -4.33 -7.24
CA LEU A 88 -3.94 -5.76 -7.58
C LEU A 88 -2.81 -6.55 -6.92
N VAL A 89 -1.56 -6.06 -7.00
CA VAL A 89 -0.41 -6.73 -6.38
C VAL A 89 -0.57 -6.84 -4.86
N LEU A 90 -1.10 -5.79 -4.21
CA LEU A 90 -1.45 -5.83 -2.79
C LEU A 90 -2.47 -6.94 -2.49
N CYS A 91 -3.54 -7.05 -3.29
CA CYS A 91 -4.53 -8.13 -3.19
C CYS A 91 -3.90 -9.53 -3.37
N ILE A 92 -3.04 -9.73 -4.38
CA ILE A 92 -2.36 -11.01 -4.63
C ILE A 92 -1.45 -11.38 -3.45
N ARG A 93 -0.71 -10.41 -2.92
CA ARG A 93 0.17 -10.62 -1.78
C ARG A 93 -0.63 -11.03 -0.53
N LEU A 94 -1.72 -10.32 -0.24
CA LEU A 94 -2.65 -10.67 0.83
C LEU A 94 -3.21 -12.07 0.63
N PHE A 95 -3.65 -12.40 -0.58
CA PHE A 95 -4.17 -13.71 -0.92
C PHE A 95 -3.18 -14.84 -0.61
N ARG A 96 -1.93 -14.72 -1.06
CA ARG A 96 -0.87 -15.70 -0.79
C ARG A 96 -0.65 -15.90 0.70
N ILE A 97 -0.64 -14.82 1.48
CA ILE A 97 -0.48 -14.87 2.94
C ILE A 97 -1.67 -15.56 3.62
N THR A 98 -2.89 -15.34 3.16
CA THR A 98 -4.09 -15.97 3.73
C THR A 98 -4.26 -17.45 3.38
N ARG A 99 -3.69 -17.89 2.26
CA ARG A 99 -3.81 -19.27 1.76
C ARG A 99 -2.67 -20.19 2.13
N LEU A 100 -1.45 -19.67 2.21
CA LEU A 100 -0.28 -20.46 2.56
C LEU A 100 -0.18 -20.57 4.07
N ARG A 101 -0.13 -21.81 4.60
CA ARG A 101 0.11 -22.06 6.03
C ARG A 101 1.49 -21.46 6.41
N PRO A 102 1.65 -20.87 7.61
CA PRO A 102 2.94 -20.34 8.05
C PRO A 102 4.09 -21.36 7.98
N SER A 103 3.80 -22.66 8.09
CA SER A 103 4.79 -23.74 7.98
C SER A 103 5.35 -23.96 6.56
N SER A 104 4.74 -23.38 5.52
CA SER A 104 5.30 -23.36 4.16
C SER A 104 5.93 -22.01 3.80
N LEU A 105 6.16 -21.13 4.78
CA LEU A 105 6.84 -19.85 4.59
C LEU A 105 8.37 -19.96 4.52
N GLU A 106 8.94 -21.16 4.59
CA GLU A 106 10.28 -21.43 4.04
C GLU A 106 10.23 -21.34 2.51
N THR A 107 9.90 -20.14 2.03
CA THR A 107 9.92 -19.80 0.60
C THR A 107 11.37 -19.81 0.19
N THR A 108 11.70 -20.66 -0.79
CA THR A 108 13.05 -20.72 -1.31
C THR A 108 13.43 -19.33 -1.84
N LYS A 109 14.69 -18.90 -1.69
CA LYS A 109 15.17 -17.59 -2.19
C LYS A 109 14.72 -17.33 -3.64
N ARG A 110 14.68 -18.38 -4.46
CA ARG A 110 14.17 -18.36 -5.84
C ARG A 110 12.71 -17.94 -5.95
N GLU A 111 11.81 -18.51 -5.15
CA GLU A 111 10.37 -18.19 -5.19
C GLU A 111 10.10 -16.75 -4.74
N ARG A 112 10.85 -16.27 -3.75
CA ARG A 112 10.81 -14.88 -3.31
C ARG A 112 11.25 -13.94 -4.43
N ASN A 113 12.35 -14.25 -5.11
CA ASN A 113 12.85 -13.42 -6.21
C ASN A 113 11.88 -13.42 -7.40
N THR A 114 11.29 -14.56 -7.75
CA THR A 114 10.26 -14.62 -8.81
C THR A 114 9.03 -13.82 -8.44
N ALA A 115 8.58 -13.86 -7.18
CA ALA A 115 7.48 -13.05 -6.72
C ALA A 115 7.79 -11.55 -6.82
N LEU A 116 8.97 -11.12 -6.37
CA LEU A 116 9.40 -9.72 -6.47
C LEU A 116 9.53 -9.24 -7.92
N ALA A 117 10.06 -10.08 -8.81
CA ALA A 117 10.13 -9.77 -10.24
C ALA A 117 8.73 -9.58 -10.84
N PHE A 118 7.77 -10.45 -10.49
CA PHE A 118 6.38 -10.32 -10.91
C PHE A 118 5.73 -9.03 -10.37
N GLU A 119 5.96 -8.69 -9.09
CA GLU A 119 5.48 -7.42 -8.51
C GLU A 119 6.03 -6.21 -9.31
N LEU A 120 7.33 -6.18 -9.59
CA LEU A 120 7.98 -5.09 -10.33
C LEU A 120 7.50 -4.97 -11.78
N ILE A 121 7.29 -6.10 -12.46
CA ILE A 121 6.78 -6.12 -13.84
C ILE A 121 5.38 -5.48 -13.88
N LEU A 122 4.50 -5.84 -12.95
CA LEU A 122 3.15 -5.25 -12.92
C LEU A 122 3.16 -3.78 -12.52
N ILE A 123 3.99 -3.38 -11.56
CA ILE A 123 3.98 -2.01 -11.01
C ILE A 123 4.67 -0.99 -11.92
N ILE A 124 5.70 -1.41 -12.67
CA ILE A 124 6.54 -0.50 -13.48
C ILE A 124 6.47 -0.86 -14.95
N ALA A 125 6.78 -2.12 -15.31
CA ALA A 125 6.93 -2.48 -16.72
C ALA A 125 5.59 -2.38 -17.48
N LEU A 126 4.47 -2.75 -16.85
CA LEU A 126 3.15 -2.64 -17.48
C LEU A 126 2.73 -1.18 -17.74
N PRO A 127 2.77 -0.24 -16.77
CA PRO A 127 2.55 1.18 -17.05
C PRO A 127 3.47 1.74 -18.13
N VAL A 128 4.77 1.44 -18.07
CA VAL A 128 5.75 1.92 -19.07
C VAL A 128 5.45 1.36 -20.46
N LEU A 129 5.03 0.09 -20.55
CA LEU A 129 4.63 -0.53 -21.81
C LEU A 129 3.40 0.19 -22.39
N VAL A 130 2.37 0.47 -21.58
CA VAL A 130 1.18 1.17 -22.07
C VAL A 130 1.51 2.59 -22.49
N MET A 131 2.34 3.31 -21.73
CA MET A 131 2.86 4.63 -22.13
C MET A 131 3.58 4.58 -23.48
N ALA A 132 4.39 3.54 -23.73
CA ALA A 132 5.12 3.38 -24.98
C ALA A 132 4.20 3.02 -26.16
N LEU A 133 3.21 2.15 -25.95
CA LEU A 133 2.22 1.81 -26.98
C LEU A 133 1.37 3.03 -27.34
N ASP A 134 0.98 3.81 -26.34
CA ASP A 134 0.17 5.01 -26.53
C ASP A 134 0.86 6.04 -27.43
N ILE A 135 2.20 6.21 -27.32
CA ILE A 135 2.97 7.08 -28.24
C ILE A 135 2.80 6.67 -29.72
N ILE A 136 2.63 5.38 -30.01
CA ILE A 136 2.53 4.87 -31.39
C ILE A 136 1.14 5.13 -31.97
N ILE A 137 0.09 5.10 -31.13
CA ILE A 137 -1.31 5.09 -31.59
C ILE A 137 -1.95 6.47 -31.49
N GLN A 138 -1.38 7.34 -30.68
CA GLN A 138 -1.90 8.65 -30.37
C GLN A 138 -2.25 9.47 -31.64
N PRO A 139 -3.54 9.82 -31.85
CA PRO A 139 -3.98 10.56 -33.02
C PRO A 139 -3.65 12.06 -32.90
N VAL A 140 -3.66 12.62 -31.69
CA VAL A 140 -3.41 14.06 -31.40
C VAL A 140 -2.40 14.17 -30.27
N ARG A 141 -1.47 15.14 -30.34
CA ARG A 141 -0.30 15.18 -29.43
C ARG A 141 -0.68 15.35 -27.95
N PHE A 142 -1.59 16.26 -27.65
CA PHE A 142 -2.24 16.43 -26.35
C PHE A 142 -3.36 17.47 -26.49
N GLU A 143 -4.26 17.49 -25.52
CA GLU A 143 -5.25 18.55 -25.36
C GLU A 143 -4.87 19.43 -24.16
N ILE A 144 -5.08 20.73 -24.29
CA ILE A 144 -5.03 21.67 -23.17
C ILE A 144 -6.46 22.04 -22.81
N LEU A 145 -6.87 21.65 -21.61
CA LEU A 145 -8.14 22.03 -21.02
C LEU A 145 -7.91 23.23 -20.12
N GLN A 146 -8.61 24.34 -20.38
CA GLN A 146 -8.52 25.53 -19.54
C GLN A 146 -8.87 25.17 -18.07
N GLU A 147 -8.10 25.66 -17.10
CA GLU A 147 -8.14 25.35 -15.65
C GLU A 147 -7.60 23.99 -15.21
N GLU A 148 -7.63 22.97 -16.06
CA GLU A 148 -7.10 21.64 -15.73
C GLU A 148 -5.65 21.49 -16.17
N GLY A 149 -5.32 21.99 -17.37
CA GLY A 149 -4.01 21.93 -18.03
C GLY A 149 -3.89 20.84 -19.08
N CYS A 150 -2.75 20.15 -19.12
CA CYS A 150 -2.49 19.12 -20.13
C CYS A 150 -3.29 17.84 -19.84
N ALA A 151 -4.08 17.41 -20.83
CA ALA A 151 -4.86 16.18 -20.80
C ALA A 151 -4.53 15.29 -22.01
N TYR A 152 -4.67 13.98 -21.83
CA TYR A 152 -4.58 13.02 -22.92
C TYR A 152 -5.97 12.84 -23.55
N VAL A 153 -6.03 12.70 -24.87
CA VAL A 153 -7.27 12.42 -25.59
C VAL A 153 -7.01 11.36 -26.62
N GLU A 154 -7.92 10.39 -26.68
CA GLU A 154 -7.88 9.30 -27.65
C GLU A 154 -9.15 9.31 -28.49
N TYR A 155 -8.98 9.24 -29.82
CA TYR A 155 -10.09 9.19 -30.78
C TYR A 155 -10.11 7.87 -31.57
N SER A 156 -9.05 7.06 -31.46
CA SER A 156 -8.90 5.78 -32.13
C SER A 156 -9.53 4.65 -31.32
N TYR A 157 -10.32 3.80 -31.98
CA TYR A 157 -10.83 2.57 -31.37
C TYR A 157 -9.73 1.65 -30.86
N VAL A 158 -8.58 1.63 -31.54
CA VAL A 158 -7.42 0.83 -31.13
C VAL A 158 -6.77 1.41 -29.88
N GLY A 159 -6.70 2.74 -29.78
CA GLY A 159 -6.19 3.43 -28.60
C GLY A 159 -7.08 3.20 -27.38
N TYR A 160 -8.40 3.20 -27.56
CA TYR A 160 -9.33 2.84 -26.49
C TYR A 160 -9.06 1.46 -25.91
N ILE A 161 -8.84 0.45 -26.76
CA ILE A 161 -8.53 -0.91 -26.29
C ILE A 161 -7.19 -0.91 -25.54
N ILE A 162 -6.17 -0.24 -26.07
CA ILE A 162 -4.82 -0.29 -25.50
C ILE A 162 -4.72 0.45 -24.18
N TYR A 163 -5.46 1.55 -24.01
CA TYR A 163 -5.48 2.28 -22.76
C TYR A 163 -6.47 1.70 -21.73
N TYR A 164 -7.73 1.51 -22.11
CA TYR A 164 -8.77 1.11 -21.16
C TYR A 164 -8.72 -0.39 -20.81
N ALA A 165 -8.31 -1.28 -21.73
CA ALA A 165 -8.34 -2.73 -21.45
C ALA A 165 -7.37 -3.16 -20.34
N PRO A 166 -6.09 -2.71 -20.30
CA PRO A 166 -5.21 -3.04 -19.19
C PRO A 166 -5.77 -2.57 -17.84
N GLY A 167 -6.23 -1.32 -17.75
CA GLY A 167 -6.84 -0.77 -16.53
C GLY A 167 -8.08 -1.54 -16.10
N PHE A 168 -8.93 -1.94 -17.06
CA PHE A 168 -10.15 -2.70 -16.81
C PHE A 168 -9.85 -4.12 -16.33
N ILE A 169 -8.93 -4.83 -16.98
CA ILE A 169 -8.52 -6.19 -16.59
C ILE A 169 -7.94 -6.18 -15.18
N LEU A 170 -7.04 -5.25 -14.88
CA LEU A 170 -6.44 -5.14 -13.54
C LEU A 170 -7.49 -4.88 -12.46
N SER A 171 -8.40 -3.93 -12.72
CA SER A 171 -9.47 -3.57 -11.79
C SER A 171 -10.47 -4.71 -11.59
N LEU A 172 -10.82 -5.44 -12.66
CA LEU A 172 -11.73 -6.58 -12.61
C LEU A 172 -11.12 -7.73 -11.81
N ILE A 173 -9.85 -8.06 -12.03
CA ILE A 173 -9.16 -9.10 -11.25
C ILE A 173 -9.09 -8.68 -9.78
N SER A 174 -8.78 -7.41 -9.49
CA SER A 174 -8.78 -6.88 -8.11
C SER A 174 -10.17 -6.99 -7.47
N ALA A 175 -11.24 -6.63 -8.20
CA ALA A 175 -12.63 -6.69 -7.74
C ALA A 175 -13.10 -8.10 -7.39
N LEU A 176 -12.61 -9.11 -8.09
CA LEU A 176 -12.91 -10.51 -7.79
C LEU A 176 -12.05 -11.04 -6.64
N LEU A 177 -10.77 -10.66 -6.62
CA LEU A 177 -9.80 -11.18 -5.65
C LEU A 177 -9.98 -10.57 -4.25
N ALA A 178 -10.33 -9.29 -4.15
CA ALA A 178 -10.50 -8.57 -2.89
C ALA A 178 -11.62 -9.13 -1.96
N PRO A 179 -12.86 -9.39 -2.41
CA PRO A 179 -13.88 -10.00 -1.56
C PRO A 179 -13.54 -11.47 -1.22
N TRP A 180 -12.89 -12.19 -2.14
CA TRP A 180 -12.52 -13.58 -1.90
C TRP A 180 -11.41 -13.72 -0.85
N THR A 181 -10.39 -12.87 -0.94
CA THR A 181 -9.33 -12.74 0.06
C THR A 181 -9.90 -12.32 1.41
N LEU A 182 -10.80 -11.34 1.43
CA LEU A 182 -11.47 -10.87 2.64
C LEU A 182 -12.25 -12.00 3.33
N ARG A 183 -13.07 -12.75 2.58
CA ARG A 183 -13.83 -13.89 3.09
C ARG A 183 -12.92 -14.97 3.65
N THR A 184 -11.84 -15.26 2.95
CA THR A 184 -10.83 -16.25 3.38
C THR A 184 -10.13 -15.79 4.67
N PHE A 185 -9.75 -14.52 4.75
CA PHE A 185 -9.14 -13.93 5.93
C PHE A 185 -10.05 -14.01 7.16
N PHE A 186 -11.34 -13.65 7.02
CA PHE A 186 -12.29 -13.74 8.12
C PHE A 186 -12.54 -15.17 8.58
N ARG A 187 -12.60 -16.13 7.64
CA ARG A 187 -12.84 -17.55 7.97
C ARG A 187 -11.69 -18.15 8.78
N HIS A 188 -10.44 -17.90 8.39
CA HIS A 188 -9.27 -18.47 9.06
C HIS A 188 -8.73 -17.59 10.18
N ARG A 189 -9.41 -16.49 10.54
CA ARG A 189 -8.96 -15.56 11.59
C ARG A 189 -8.76 -16.24 12.95
N LYS A 190 -9.57 -17.25 13.28
CA LYS A 190 -9.46 -18.01 14.53
C LYS A 190 -8.21 -18.90 14.53
N GLU A 191 -8.01 -19.66 13.45
CA GLU A 191 -6.85 -20.55 13.28
C GLU A 191 -5.53 -19.77 13.16
N MET A 192 -5.51 -18.66 12.41
CA MET A 192 -4.33 -17.79 12.30
C MET A 192 -4.03 -17.03 13.60
N GLY A 193 -5.01 -16.87 14.49
CA GLY A 193 -4.85 -16.22 15.78
C GLY A 193 -3.96 -17.00 16.74
N GLU A 194 -4.00 -18.33 16.69
CA GLU A 194 -3.18 -19.17 17.59
C GLU A 194 -1.69 -19.15 17.20
N TYR A 195 -1.38 -19.05 15.90
CA TYR A 195 -0.01 -19.04 15.37
C TYR A 195 0.66 -17.65 15.34
N LEU A 196 -0.10 -16.56 15.43
CA LEU A 196 0.41 -15.17 15.39
C LEU A 196 0.66 -14.56 16.78
N SER A 197 0.46 -15.34 17.85
CA SER A 197 0.45 -14.95 19.27
C SER A 197 1.72 -14.27 19.80
N SER A 198 2.84 -14.30 19.07
CA SER A 198 4.08 -13.63 19.47
C SER A 198 4.23 -12.18 18.95
N ASN A 199 3.47 -11.74 17.93
CA ASN A 199 3.56 -10.39 17.30
C ASN A 199 2.21 -9.86 16.76
N GLN A 200 1.12 -10.19 17.44
CA GLN A 200 -0.22 -10.39 16.85
C GLN A 200 -0.99 -9.11 16.45
N ASP A 201 -0.92 -8.05 17.26
CA ASP A 201 -1.79 -6.88 17.04
C ASP A 201 -1.29 -5.95 15.93
N ILE A 202 0.04 -5.83 15.78
CA ILE A 202 0.66 -4.98 14.77
C ILE A 202 0.47 -5.57 13.37
N THR A 203 0.58 -6.90 13.24
CA THR A 203 0.50 -7.60 11.95
C THR A 203 -0.93 -7.72 11.44
N THR A 204 -1.90 -8.06 12.30
CA THR A 204 -3.31 -8.18 11.91
C THR A 204 -3.91 -6.85 11.44
N ASN A 205 -3.60 -5.77 12.15
CA ASN A 205 -4.06 -4.43 11.80
C ASN A 205 -3.43 -3.95 10.48
N LYS A 206 -2.16 -4.27 10.22
CA LYS A 206 -1.50 -4.00 8.94
C LYS A 206 -2.21 -4.67 7.76
N TYR A 207 -2.62 -5.94 7.89
CA TYR A 207 -3.28 -6.65 6.78
C TYR A 207 -4.69 -6.12 6.47
N LYS A 208 -5.48 -5.81 7.49
CA LYS A 208 -6.81 -5.19 7.30
C LYS A 208 -6.72 -3.83 6.60
N ARG A 209 -5.72 -3.05 6.99
CA ARG A 209 -5.37 -1.75 6.39
C ARG A 209 -5.03 -1.87 4.90
N LEU A 210 -4.15 -2.81 4.55
CA LEU A 210 -3.79 -3.09 3.15
C LEU A 210 -5.00 -3.52 2.32
N MET A 211 -5.87 -4.35 2.89
CA MET A 211 -7.10 -4.79 2.24
C MET A 211 -8.08 -3.65 2.01
N ALA A 212 -8.22 -2.75 2.98
CA ALA A 212 -9.11 -1.59 2.87
C ALA A 212 -8.70 -0.68 1.70
N ILE A 213 -7.41 -0.41 1.52
CA ILE A 213 -6.93 0.40 0.38
C ILE A 213 -7.30 -0.25 -0.94
N ALA A 214 -7.01 -1.54 -1.12
CA ALA A 214 -7.26 -2.21 -2.39
C ALA A 214 -8.77 -2.30 -2.72
N LEU A 215 -9.61 -2.48 -1.70
CA LEU A 215 -11.07 -2.44 -1.85
C LEU A 215 -11.56 -1.04 -2.22
N LEU A 216 -11.12 -0.01 -1.51
CA LEU A 216 -11.52 1.37 -1.78
C LEU A 216 -11.07 1.80 -3.18
N ASP A 217 -9.82 1.49 -3.55
CA ASP A 217 -9.30 1.76 -4.89
C ASP A 217 -10.17 1.13 -5.98
N THR A 218 -10.57 -0.13 -5.79
CA THR A 218 -11.41 -0.84 -6.76
C THR A 218 -12.84 -0.26 -6.81
N ILE A 219 -13.42 0.09 -5.66
CA ILE A 219 -14.78 0.66 -5.57
C ILE A 219 -14.85 2.04 -6.25
N PHE A 220 -13.83 2.88 -6.09
CA PHE A 220 -13.82 4.21 -6.71
C PHE A 220 -13.46 4.17 -8.19
N ASN A 221 -12.50 3.33 -8.60
CA ASN A 221 -12.03 3.34 -9.99
C ASN A 221 -12.89 2.52 -10.95
N LEU A 222 -13.35 1.32 -10.55
CA LEU A 222 -13.98 0.39 -11.48
C LEU A 222 -15.31 0.93 -12.08
N PRO A 223 -16.24 1.50 -11.28
CA PRO A 223 -17.49 2.02 -11.83
C PRO A 223 -17.23 3.19 -12.77
N VAL A 224 -16.35 4.11 -12.38
CA VAL A 224 -16.01 5.29 -13.19
C VAL A 224 -15.39 4.85 -14.52
N LEU A 225 -14.46 3.90 -14.50
CA LEU A 225 -13.85 3.34 -15.71
C LEU A 225 -14.89 2.73 -16.66
N ILE A 226 -15.88 2.00 -16.13
CA ILE A 226 -16.96 1.40 -16.95
C ILE A 226 -17.82 2.50 -17.58
N ILE A 227 -18.20 3.53 -16.81
CA ILE A 227 -19.04 4.61 -17.31
C ILE A 227 -18.28 5.41 -18.39
N ILE A 228 -17.01 5.75 -18.15
CA ILE A 228 -16.16 6.46 -19.13
C ILE A 228 -16.02 5.64 -20.41
N LEU A 229 -15.76 4.32 -20.30
CA LEU A 229 -15.63 3.45 -21.46
C LEU A 229 -16.92 3.40 -22.28
N VAL A 230 -18.08 3.20 -21.62
CA VAL A 230 -19.38 3.17 -22.29
C VAL A 230 -19.69 4.52 -22.94
N ALA A 231 -19.41 5.62 -22.26
CA ALA A 231 -19.62 6.97 -22.78
C ALA A 231 -18.70 7.28 -23.97
N SER A 232 -17.43 6.84 -23.91
CA SER A 232 -16.45 6.99 -24.99
C SER A 232 -16.86 6.18 -26.22
N ILE A 233 -17.35 4.95 -26.04
CA ILE A 233 -17.88 4.12 -27.14
C ILE A 233 -19.14 4.73 -27.74
N ALA A 234 -20.07 5.23 -26.92
CA ALA A 234 -21.30 5.86 -27.37
C ALA A 234 -21.06 7.20 -28.09
N SER A 235 -20.03 7.94 -27.65
CA SER A 235 -19.60 9.21 -28.25
C SER A 235 -18.68 9.01 -29.46
N GLY A 236 -18.16 7.79 -29.64
CA GLY A 236 -17.32 7.34 -30.76
C GLY A 236 -18.07 7.32 -32.10
N LYS A 237 -18.59 8.49 -32.50
CA LYS A 237 -18.92 8.85 -33.87
C LYS A 237 -17.63 9.16 -34.62
N ASN A 238 -17.68 8.96 -35.94
CA ASN A 238 -16.64 9.28 -36.92
C ASN A 238 -16.10 10.73 -36.78
N SER A 239 -15.21 10.96 -35.83
CA SER A 239 -14.49 12.22 -35.72
C SER A 239 -13.49 12.29 -36.86
N PRO A 240 -13.37 13.43 -37.58
CA PRO A 240 -12.35 13.61 -38.61
C PRO A 240 -10.91 13.47 -38.07
N LEU A 241 -10.75 13.45 -36.75
CA LEU A 241 -9.47 13.25 -36.04
C LEU A 241 -9.07 11.77 -35.88
N ASN A 242 -9.82 10.81 -36.43
CA ASN A 242 -9.46 9.38 -36.43
C ASN A 242 -8.37 9.03 -37.46
N SER A 243 -7.59 10.01 -37.89
CA SER A 243 -6.43 9.79 -38.78
C SER A 243 -5.18 9.58 -37.93
N PRO A 244 -4.32 8.62 -38.27
CA PRO A 244 -3.11 8.37 -37.51
C PRO A 244 -2.14 9.58 -37.64
N TYR A 245 -1.58 10.02 -36.51
CA TYR A 245 -0.51 11.02 -36.42
C TYR A 245 -0.88 12.46 -36.86
N LEU A 246 -1.90 13.07 -36.27
CA LEU A 246 -2.02 14.53 -36.29
C LEU A 246 -1.11 15.11 -35.21
N SER A 247 -0.05 15.82 -35.60
CA SER A 247 0.81 16.58 -34.66
C SER A 247 0.12 17.83 -34.08
N THR A 248 -1.22 17.88 -34.15
CA THR A 248 -2.07 18.98 -33.71
C THR A 248 -2.21 18.96 -32.19
N ILE A 249 -2.17 20.16 -31.62
CA ILE A 249 -2.47 20.42 -30.20
C ILE A 249 -3.91 20.96 -30.14
N LEU A 250 -4.76 20.32 -29.34
CA LEU A 250 -6.12 20.80 -29.09
C LEU A 250 -6.12 21.79 -27.93
N GLN A 251 -6.94 22.82 -28.03
CA GLN A 251 -7.16 23.81 -26.98
C GLN A 251 -8.66 23.93 -26.78
N THR A 252 -9.11 23.62 -25.57
CA THR A 252 -10.53 23.60 -25.24
C THR A 252 -10.77 24.52 -24.07
N SER A 253 -11.53 25.60 -24.34
CA SER A 253 -11.90 26.60 -23.35
C SER A 253 -12.87 26.03 -22.32
N ALA A 254 -12.90 26.65 -21.13
CA ALA A 254 -13.76 26.28 -20.02
C ALA A 254 -15.23 26.26 -20.41
N SER A 255 -15.67 27.23 -21.21
CA SER A 255 -17.05 27.28 -21.72
C SER A 255 -17.43 26.09 -22.62
N SER A 256 -16.45 25.48 -23.30
CA SER A 256 -16.70 24.36 -24.20
C SER A 256 -16.84 23.05 -23.40
N TRP A 257 -15.83 22.73 -22.57
CA TRP A 257 -15.85 21.48 -21.80
C TRP A 257 -16.88 21.49 -20.66
N SER A 258 -17.27 22.67 -20.16
CA SER A 258 -18.31 22.79 -19.12
C SER A 258 -19.75 22.59 -19.62
N THR A 259 -19.95 22.35 -20.92
CA THR A 259 -21.30 22.27 -21.51
C THR A 259 -22.07 21.02 -21.06
N SER A 260 -21.36 19.89 -20.92
CA SER A 260 -21.95 18.62 -20.53
C SER A 260 -21.62 18.31 -19.08
N GLY A 261 -22.64 18.00 -18.28
CA GLY A 261 -22.43 17.59 -16.88
C GLY A 261 -21.55 16.35 -16.75
N TRP A 262 -21.50 15.49 -17.79
CA TRP A 262 -20.63 14.32 -17.77
C TRP A 262 -19.15 14.72 -18.00
N THR A 263 -18.86 15.55 -19.00
CA THR A 263 -17.50 16.08 -19.22
C THR A 263 -16.98 16.85 -18.01
N VAL A 264 -17.85 17.61 -17.33
CA VAL A 264 -17.52 18.28 -16.07
C VAL A 264 -17.10 17.29 -14.98
N PHE A 265 -17.85 16.21 -14.76
CA PHE A 265 -17.46 15.23 -13.75
C PHE A 265 -16.15 14.56 -14.14
N ASP A 266 -15.95 14.18 -15.40
CA ASP A 266 -14.74 13.47 -15.84
C ASP A 266 -13.48 14.28 -15.56
N VAL A 267 -13.46 15.53 -16.03
CA VAL A 267 -12.40 16.51 -15.77
C VAL A 267 -12.15 16.70 -14.26
N LYS A 268 -13.22 16.92 -13.48
CA LYS A 268 -13.09 17.15 -12.04
C LYS A 268 -12.73 15.88 -11.27
N TRP A 269 -13.13 14.72 -11.75
CA TRP A 269 -12.78 13.45 -11.15
C TRP A 269 -11.29 13.19 -11.31
N ASP A 270 -10.74 13.34 -12.51
CA ASP A 270 -9.30 13.17 -12.76
C ASP A 270 -8.44 14.19 -12.00
N GLU A 271 -8.94 15.41 -11.80
CA GLU A 271 -8.29 16.46 -10.99
C GLU A 271 -8.21 16.10 -9.49
N TRP A 272 -9.21 15.41 -8.93
CA TRP A 272 -9.33 15.11 -7.50
C TRP A 272 -9.04 13.65 -7.10
N LEU A 273 -8.97 12.74 -8.07
CA LEU A 273 -8.79 11.31 -7.84
C LEU A 273 -7.48 11.01 -7.10
N TYR A 274 -6.38 11.63 -7.51
CA TYR A 274 -5.07 11.43 -6.87
C TYR A 274 -5.06 11.93 -5.42
N VAL A 275 -5.70 13.08 -5.16
CA VAL A 275 -5.89 13.60 -3.79
C VAL A 275 -6.68 12.63 -2.94
N LEU A 276 -7.77 12.05 -3.49
CA LEU A 276 -8.55 11.03 -2.79
C LEU A 276 -7.69 9.80 -2.45
N HIS A 277 -6.88 9.32 -3.39
CA HIS A 277 -5.95 8.21 -3.16
C HIS A 277 -4.90 8.53 -2.10
N ALA A 278 -4.33 9.73 -2.11
CA ALA A 278 -3.37 10.20 -1.13
C ALA A 278 -3.98 10.26 0.28
N VAL A 279 -5.21 10.79 0.40
CA VAL A 279 -5.94 10.84 1.68
C VAL A 279 -6.26 9.45 2.19
N ILE A 280 -6.74 8.54 1.33
CA ILE A 280 -7.00 7.14 1.69
C ILE A 280 -5.70 6.48 2.17
N PHE A 281 -4.62 6.62 1.41
CA PHE A 281 -3.31 6.07 1.74
C PHE A 281 -2.79 6.58 3.09
N PHE A 282 -2.83 7.89 3.31
CA PHE A 282 -2.41 8.51 4.55
C PHE A 282 -3.29 8.10 5.74
N SER A 283 -4.61 8.02 5.55
CA SER A 283 -5.53 7.58 6.61
C SER A 283 -5.19 6.18 7.10
N VAL A 284 -4.69 5.32 6.21
CA VAL A 284 -4.38 3.92 6.50
C VAL A 284 -2.96 3.76 7.06
N PHE A 285 -1.95 4.42 6.49
CA PHE A 285 -0.55 4.26 6.90
C PHE A 285 -0.04 5.36 7.82
N GLY A 286 -0.43 6.61 7.58
CA GLY A 286 -0.01 7.78 8.35
C GLY A 286 -0.61 7.84 9.76
N THR A 287 -1.74 7.19 10.02
CA THR A 287 -2.39 7.18 11.34
C THR A 287 -1.91 6.07 12.27
N THR A 288 -0.90 5.29 11.87
CA THR A 288 -0.33 4.22 12.72
C THR A 288 0.28 4.80 14.01
N PRO A 289 0.11 4.15 15.18
CA PRO A 289 0.69 4.62 16.45
C PRO A 289 2.20 4.86 16.37
N GLU A 290 2.90 4.01 15.63
CA GLU A 290 4.34 4.09 15.40
C GLU A 290 4.72 5.38 14.67
N VAL A 291 3.95 5.74 13.64
CA VAL A 291 4.22 6.92 12.82
C VAL A 291 3.81 8.20 13.54
N ARG A 292 2.71 8.18 14.29
CA ARG A 292 2.31 9.29 15.16
C ARG A 292 3.37 9.61 16.22
N HIS A 293 4.17 8.65 16.65
CA HIS A 293 5.31 8.92 17.53
C HIS A 293 6.39 9.74 16.82
N TYR A 294 6.75 9.37 15.58
CA TYR A 294 7.68 10.16 14.76
C TYR A 294 7.15 11.56 14.43
N TYR A 295 5.85 11.71 14.14
CA TYR A 295 5.25 13.03 13.93
C TYR A 295 5.31 13.88 15.18
N ARG A 296 5.03 13.31 16.36
CA ARG A 296 5.17 14.04 17.61
C ARG A 296 6.62 14.47 17.83
N LEU A 297 7.60 13.60 17.63
CA LEU A 297 9.02 13.96 17.71
C LEU A 297 9.38 15.11 16.75
N ALA A 298 8.95 15.02 15.49
CA ALA A 298 9.21 16.06 14.49
C ALA A 298 8.49 17.39 14.78
N LEU A 299 7.24 17.34 15.26
CA LEU A 299 6.47 18.51 15.68
C LEU A 299 7.05 19.16 16.93
N TRP A 300 7.65 18.38 17.82
CA TRP A 300 8.32 18.87 19.03
C TRP A 300 9.73 19.43 18.76
N PHE A 301 10.37 19.07 17.64
CA PHE A 301 11.65 19.64 17.21
C PHE A 301 11.61 21.17 17.04
N VAL A 302 10.46 21.72 16.62
CA VAL A 302 10.25 23.17 16.44
C VAL A 302 10.17 23.91 17.79
N PRO A 303 9.28 23.58 18.75
CA PRO A 303 9.23 24.22 20.06
C PRO A 303 10.47 23.96 20.92
N GLU A 304 11.17 22.85 20.74
CA GLU A 304 12.44 22.56 21.44
C GLU A 304 13.56 23.52 21.01
N ARG A 305 13.57 23.96 19.73
CA ARG A 305 14.41 25.06 19.23
C ARG A 305 14.02 26.43 19.79
N PHE A 306 12.77 26.61 20.19
CA PHE A 306 12.26 27.82 20.85
C PHE A 306 12.28 27.73 22.40
N GLY A 307 12.94 26.73 22.97
CA GLY A 307 13.18 26.63 24.43
C GLY A 307 12.05 26.00 25.24
N TYR A 308 11.01 25.47 24.60
CA TYR A 308 9.95 24.72 25.29
C TYR A 308 10.41 23.28 25.55
N LYS A 309 10.56 22.91 26.84
CA LYS A 309 10.88 21.54 27.25
C LYS A 309 9.64 20.66 27.21
N GLN A 310 9.77 19.48 26.63
CA GLN A 310 8.73 18.45 26.63
C GLN A 310 8.49 17.97 28.07
N HIS A 311 7.26 18.12 28.58
CA HIS A 311 6.83 17.38 29.77
C HIS A 311 6.62 15.93 29.32
N ARG A 312 7.64 15.11 29.51
CA ARG A 312 7.64 13.68 29.20
C ARG A 312 6.69 13.01 30.19
N ALA A 313 5.42 12.87 29.83
CA ALA A 313 4.53 11.94 30.52
C ALA A 313 5.14 10.54 30.36
N SER A 314 5.75 10.04 31.43
CA SER A 314 6.27 8.68 31.53
C SER A 314 5.12 7.72 31.24
N VAL A 315 5.36 6.80 30.30
CA VAL A 315 4.48 5.66 29.98
C VAL A 315 4.47 4.62 31.12
N GLU A 316 4.81 5.02 32.34
CA GLU A 316 4.96 4.17 33.52
C GLU A 316 3.73 4.24 34.45
N GLU A 317 2.82 5.19 34.25
CA GLU A 317 1.65 5.40 35.15
C GLU A 317 0.35 4.70 34.72
N THR A 318 0.29 3.98 33.60
CA THR A 318 -0.95 3.28 33.20
C THR A 318 -0.89 1.75 33.35
N VAL A 319 0.22 1.20 33.85
CA VAL A 319 0.36 -0.26 34.10
C VAL A 319 0.40 -0.60 35.60
N SER A 320 0.58 0.37 36.50
CA SER A 320 0.73 0.10 37.94
C SER A 320 -0.55 0.14 38.79
N ASP A 321 -1.72 0.49 38.22
CA ASP A 321 -2.99 0.52 38.98
C ASP A 321 -3.87 -0.74 38.78
N LEU A 322 -3.31 -1.83 38.25
CA LEU A 322 -3.91 -3.16 38.34
C LEU A 322 -2.97 -4.14 39.07
N VAL A 323 -2.44 -3.69 40.22
CA VAL A 323 -2.02 -4.62 41.27
C VAL A 323 -3.29 -5.21 41.88
N PHE A 324 -3.65 -6.40 41.40
CA PHE A 324 -4.56 -7.29 42.11
C PHE A 324 -3.88 -7.66 43.43
N GLU A 325 -4.28 -7.04 44.54
CA GLU A 325 -3.96 -7.56 45.87
C GLU A 325 -4.57 -8.96 46.01
N PRO A 326 -3.78 -10.01 46.30
CA PRO A 326 -4.32 -11.20 46.93
C PRO A 326 -4.54 -10.84 48.40
N SER A 327 -5.80 -10.69 48.81
CA SER A 327 -6.15 -10.43 50.20
C SER A 327 -5.61 -11.55 51.08
N ALA A 328 -4.64 -11.18 51.93
CA ALA A 328 -4.03 -12.04 52.91
C ALA A 328 -5.05 -12.41 54.00
N THR A 329 -5.15 -13.71 54.20
CA THR A 329 -5.77 -14.38 55.32
C THR A 329 -5.22 -13.85 56.64
N GLN A 330 -6.05 -13.22 57.47
CA GLN A 330 -5.78 -13.11 58.90
C GLN A 330 -7.08 -13.22 59.71
N ARG A 331 -7.31 -14.41 60.30
CA ARG A 331 -7.79 -14.45 61.68
C ARG A 331 -7.37 -15.73 62.39
N VAL A 332 -6.45 -15.49 63.33
CA VAL A 332 -6.10 -16.32 64.48
C VAL A 332 -7.37 -16.81 65.17
N GLY A 333 -7.51 -18.14 65.26
CA GLY A 333 -8.42 -18.82 66.18
C GLY A 333 -7.61 -19.89 66.91
N ARG A 334 -7.31 -19.63 68.19
CA ARG A 334 -6.83 -20.64 69.15
C ARG A 334 -7.82 -21.80 69.16
N LEU A 335 -7.36 -23.04 69.02
CA LEU A 335 -7.77 -24.09 69.93
C LEU A 335 -6.75 -25.23 69.96
N SER A 336 -6.42 -25.60 71.19
CA SER A 336 -5.56 -26.69 71.64
C SER A 336 -6.04 -28.06 71.12
N SER A 337 -5.10 -28.89 70.67
CA SER A 337 -5.02 -30.28 71.15
C SER A 337 -3.60 -30.83 71.00
N GLU A 338 -3.14 -31.38 72.11
CA GLU A 338 -1.91 -32.14 72.29
C GLU A 338 -1.89 -33.42 71.44
N VAL A 339 -0.68 -33.94 71.17
CA VAL A 339 -0.23 -35.32 71.49
C VAL A 339 1.05 -35.65 70.70
N ARG A 340 2.18 -35.76 71.44
CA ARG A 340 3.17 -36.86 71.47
C ARG A 340 3.75 -37.35 70.11
N ARG A 341 5.06 -37.43 69.84
CA ARG A 341 6.15 -38.04 70.64
C ARG A 341 7.52 -37.79 69.98
N ARG A 342 8.55 -37.70 70.84
CA ARG A 342 10.00 -37.76 70.60
C ARG A 342 10.47 -38.87 69.65
N GLY A 343 11.59 -38.62 68.97
CA GLY A 343 12.81 -39.41 69.23
C GLY A 343 13.56 -39.99 68.04
N THR A 344 14.69 -39.36 67.71
CA THR A 344 16.06 -39.93 67.62
C THR A 344 16.39 -41.24 66.88
N LEU A 345 17.55 -41.16 66.20
CA LEU A 345 18.54 -42.19 65.86
C LEU A 345 18.15 -43.12 64.70
N SER A 346 19.06 -43.71 63.93
CA SER A 346 20.42 -43.46 63.46
C SER A 346 20.70 -44.63 62.49
N SER A 347 21.67 -44.48 61.59
CA SER A 347 22.59 -45.54 61.13
C SER A 347 22.02 -46.93 60.77
N LEU A 348 22.21 -47.34 59.52
CA LEU A 348 23.12 -48.43 59.11
C LEU A 348 22.83 -48.69 57.63
N GLU A 349 23.77 -48.37 56.73
CA GLU A 349 24.82 -49.30 56.25
C GLU A 349 24.21 -50.39 55.36
N THR A 350 24.61 -50.49 54.09
CA THR A 350 25.67 -51.43 53.61
C THR A 350 24.98 -52.23 52.49
N THR A 351 25.50 -52.49 51.29
CA THR A 351 26.79 -52.27 50.62
C THR A 351 26.68 -52.89 49.22
N LEU A 352 27.57 -52.46 48.30
CA LEU A 352 28.34 -53.28 47.33
C LEU A 352 27.56 -54.02 46.21
N SER A 353 28.01 -54.12 44.97
CA SER A 353 29.35 -53.96 44.38
C SER A 353 29.23 -54.03 42.83
N VAL A 354 29.93 -53.17 42.08
CA VAL A 354 31.19 -53.43 41.30
C VAL A 354 30.97 -54.38 40.09
N SER A 355 31.23 -53.97 38.84
CA SER A 355 32.54 -53.99 38.16
C SER A 355 32.35 -53.42 36.74
N SER A 356 33.02 -52.37 36.23
CA SER A 356 34.42 -52.26 35.75
C SER A 356 34.78 -53.31 34.67
N THR A 357 35.43 -53.09 33.51
CA THR A 357 36.29 -52.05 32.87
C THR A 357 36.74 -52.66 31.48
N PRO A 358 37.77 -52.21 30.70
CA PRO A 358 37.56 -51.52 29.41
C PRO A 358 38.42 -52.13 28.24
N PRO A 359 39.32 -51.42 27.51
CA PRO A 359 39.29 -51.27 26.05
C PRO A 359 40.51 -51.90 25.32
N SER A 360 40.55 -51.84 23.98
CA SER A 360 41.83 -51.88 23.25
C SER A 360 41.76 -51.22 21.86
N ALA A 361 42.88 -50.61 21.48
CA ALA A 361 43.15 -49.95 20.21
C ALA A 361 43.88 -50.90 19.23
N GLY A 362 43.79 -50.64 17.92
CA GLY A 362 44.56 -51.35 16.89
C GLY A 362 44.44 -50.69 15.50
N LYS A 363 45.56 -50.64 14.77
CA LYS A 363 45.89 -49.80 13.60
C LYS A 363 45.61 -50.46 12.22
N SER A 364 45.73 -49.64 11.16
CA SER A 364 46.06 -49.93 9.73
C SER A 364 44.99 -50.67 8.91
N SER A 365 44.74 -50.45 7.61
CA SER A 365 45.57 -50.01 6.47
C SER A 365 44.70 -49.55 5.26
N ILE A 366 45.25 -48.61 4.48
CA ILE A 366 45.26 -48.39 3.01
C ILE A 366 44.39 -49.31 2.09
N SER A 367 43.65 -48.72 1.13
CA SER A 367 43.68 -49.08 -0.32
C SER A 367 42.65 -48.30 -1.16
N ASP A 368 43.14 -47.46 -2.07
CA ASP A 368 42.76 -47.23 -3.47
C ASP A 368 41.31 -47.35 -3.98
N GLY A 369 40.89 -46.29 -4.68
CA GLY A 369 40.64 -46.42 -6.12
C GLY A 369 39.19 -46.36 -6.63
N PRO A 370 38.98 -45.96 -7.91
CA PRO A 370 37.84 -45.14 -8.35
C PRO A 370 36.83 -45.90 -9.22
N ALA A 371 35.66 -45.30 -9.50
CA ALA A 371 35.04 -45.28 -10.84
C ALA A 371 33.61 -44.67 -10.81
N ASN A 372 33.39 -43.82 -11.83
CA ASN A 372 32.14 -43.36 -12.45
C ASN A 372 31.33 -42.25 -11.80
#